data_AF-A0A9D6UTG2-F1
#
_entry.id   AF-A0A9D6UTG2-F1
#
_cell.length_a   1.000
_cell.length_b   1.000
_cell.length_c   1.000
_cell.angle_alpha   90.00
_cell.angle_beta   90.00
_cell.angle_gamma   90.00
#
_symmetry.space_group_name_H-M   'P 1'
#
loop_
_entity.id
_entity.type
_entity.pdbx_description
1 polymer ?
#
loop_
_entity_poly.entity_id
_entity_poly.type
_entity_poly.pdbx_seq_one_letter_code
_entity_poly.pdbx_strand_id
1 'polypeptide(L)' 'MRRILTKNRMGWGSEQLSPLSELFVEFCRSSLRGEDQRVLDIGAGYGAATLAALRAGARVIANDLAGEHLEE' A
#
# COMPACT_ATOMS: atom_id res chain seq x y z
N MET A 1 4.80 15.19 -10.88
CA MET A 1 4.54 13.86 -10.27
C MET A 1 5.84 13.07 -10.30
N ARG A 2 6.40 12.71 -9.15
CA ARG A 2 7.62 11.89 -9.07
C ARG A 2 7.25 10.44 -9.38
N ARG A 3 7.96 9.82 -10.31
CA ARG A 3 7.83 8.39 -10.64
C ARG A 3 9.19 7.75 -10.44
N ILE A 4 9.24 6.67 -9.67
CA ILE A 4 10.47 5.93 -9.38
C ILE A 4 10.38 4.61 -10.14
N LEU A 5 11.34 4.33 -11.03
CA LEU A 5 11.34 3.06 -11.74
C LEU A 5 11.51 1.92 -10.72
N THR A 6 10.68 0.89 -10.81
CA THR A 6 10.80 -0.27 -9.91
C THR A 6 12.13 -0.99 -10.17
N LYS A 7 12.68 -1.65 -9.16
CA LYS A 7 13.97 -2.36 -9.27
C LYS A 7 13.99 -3.43 -10.37
N ASN A 8 12.87 -4.12 -10.57
CA ASN A 8 12.71 -5.10 -11.64
C ASN A 8 12.47 -4.47 -13.03
N ARG A 9 12.36 -3.13 -13.11
CA ARG A 9 12.14 -2.34 -14.34
C ARG A 9 10.85 -2.68 -15.08
N MET A 10 9.88 -3.32 -14.42
CA MET A 10 8.60 -3.70 -15.00
C MET A 10 7.47 -2.71 -14.68
N GLY A 11 7.76 -1.62 -13.95
CA GLY A 11 6.75 -0.64 -13.57
C GLY A 11 7.33 0.60 -12.91
N TRP A 12 6.44 1.39 -12.31
CA TRP A 12 6.78 2.62 -11.63
C TRP A 12 6.13 2.65 -10.24
N GLY A 13 6.93 2.94 -9.22
CA GLY A 13 6.44 3.43 -7.94
C GLY A 13 5.93 4.86 -8.09
N SER A 14 4.79 5.13 -7.45
CA SER A 14 4.09 6.41 -7.46
C SER A 14 3.64 6.74 -6.05
N GLU A 15 3.70 8.02 -5.68
CA GLU A 15 3.12 8.54 -4.43
C GLU A 15 1.59 8.63 -4.49
N GLN A 16 1.02 8.64 -5.71
CA GLN A 16 -0.43 8.57 -5.91
C GLN A 16 -0.88 7.12 -6.00
N LEU A 17 -2.07 6.86 -5.45
CA LEU A 17 -2.74 5.59 -5.55
C LEU A 17 -3.08 5.28 -7.01
N SER A 18 -2.86 4.02 -7.41
CA SER A 18 -3.43 3.51 -8.65
C SER A 18 -4.94 3.29 -8.48
N PRO A 19 -5.74 3.20 -9.56
CA PRO A 19 -7.16 2.86 -9.45
C PRO A 19 -7.41 1.57 -8.68
N LEU A 20 -6.52 0.57 -8.78
CA LEU A 20 -6.61 -0.65 -8.00
C LEU A 20 -6.35 -0.41 -6.51
N SER A 21 -5.36 0.43 -6.19
CA SER A 21 -5.06 0.83 -4.81
C SER A 21 -6.20 1.64 -4.19
N GLU A 22 -6.92 2.45 -4.97
CA GLU A 22 -8.13 3.14 -4.51
C GLU A 22 -9.24 2.16 -4.13
N LEU A 23 -9.48 1.14 -4.96
CA LEU A 23 -10.45 0.08 -4.65
C LEU A 23 -10.06 -0.72 -3.40
N PHE A 24 -8.76 -0.99 -3.22
CA PHE A 24 -8.25 -1.61 -2.00
C PHE A 24 -8.51 -0.77 -0.74
N VAL A 25 -8.30 0.55 -0.82
CA VAL A 25 -8.60 1.47 0.30
C VAL A 25 -10.10 1.53 0.58
N GLU A 26 -10.94 1.52 -0.44
CA GLU A 26 -12.40 1.49 -0.26
C GLU A 26 -12.86 0.17 0.37
N PHE A 27 -12.27 -0.96 -0.03
CA PHE A 27 -12.50 -2.24 0.63
C PHE A 27 -12.15 -2.18 2.13
N CYS A 28 -10.99 -1.59 2.46
CA CYS A 28 -10.57 -1.41 3.86
C CYS A 28 -11.57 -0.58 4.67
N ARG A 29 -12.13 0.48 4.08
CA ARG A 29 -13.10 1.38 4.72
C ARG A 29 -14.47 0.74 4.94
N SER A 30 -14.98 0.06 3.92
CA SER A 30 -16.39 -0.35 3.85
C SER A 30 -16.62 -1.77 4.39
N SER A 31 -15.65 -2.66 4.24
CA SER A 31 -15.86 -4.11 4.41
C SER A 31 -15.32 -4.66 5.71
N LEU A 32 -14.40 -3.96 6.37
CA LEU A 32 -13.74 -4.47 7.59
C LEU A 32 -14.42 -3.96 8.87
N ARG A 33 -14.64 -4.85 9.83
CA ARG A 33 -15.25 -4.57 11.14
C ARG A 33 -14.54 -5.40 12.22
N GLY A 34 -14.34 -4.84 13.41
CA GLY A 34 -13.81 -5.57 14.56
C GLY A 34 -12.45 -6.22 14.29
N GLU A 35 -12.33 -7.51 14.59
CA GLU A 35 -11.06 -8.25 14.46
C GLU A 35 -10.63 -8.53 13.01
N ASP A 36 -11.54 -8.37 12.05
CA ASP A 36 -11.30 -8.56 10.61
C ASP A 36 -10.62 -7.36 9.96
N GLN A 37 -10.24 -6.33 10.71
CA GLN A 37 -9.50 -5.16 10.20
C GLN A 37 -8.09 -5.48 9.68
N ARG A 38 -7.63 -6.73 9.69
CA ARG A 38 -6.30 -7.12 9.26
C ARG A 38 -6.23 -7.35 7.75
N VAL A 39 -5.38 -6.61 7.05
CA VAL A 39 -5.12 -6.77 5.60
C VAL A 39 -3.65 -6.95 5.31
N LEU A 40 -3.33 -7.56 4.17
CA LEU A 40 -1.97 -7.70 3.65
C LEU A 40 -1.76 -6.77 2.46
N ASP A 41 -0.75 -5.92 2.53
CA ASP A 41 -0.21 -5.17 1.39
C ASP A 41 1.12 -5.82 0.97
N ILE A 42 1.09 -6.62 -0.09
CA ILE A 42 2.23 -7.40 -0.57
C ILE A 42 2.96 -6.65 -1.69
N GLY A 43 4.27 -6.44 -1.51
CA GLY A 43 5.04 -5.52 -2.36
C GLY A 43 4.73 -4.07 -2.02
N ALA A 44 4.68 -3.75 -0.72
CA ALA A 44 4.25 -2.45 -0.20
C ALA A 44 5.07 -1.27 -0.73
N GLY A 45 6.31 -1.49 -1.19
CA GLY A 45 7.21 -0.44 -1.64
C GLY A 45 7.39 0.62 -0.56
N TYR A 46 7.30 1.90 -0.96
CA TYR A 46 7.28 3.05 -0.04
C TYR A 46 5.94 3.28 0.69
N GLY A 47 5.02 2.31 0.64
CA GLY A 47 3.83 2.29 1.48
C GLY A 47 2.67 3.16 1.04
N ALA A 48 2.59 3.62 -0.22
CA ALA A 48 1.50 4.50 -0.67
C ALA A 48 0.10 3.90 -0.38
N ALA A 49 -0.12 2.63 -0.73
CA ALA A 49 -1.38 1.93 -0.45
C ALA A 49 -1.53 1.60 1.04
N THR A 50 -0.48 1.09 1.69
CA THR A 50 -0.42 0.83 3.14
C THR A 50 -0.88 2.05 3.96
N LEU A 51 -0.29 3.22 3.72
CA LEU A 51 -0.59 4.45 4.48
C LEU A 51 -2.03 4.90 4.26
N ALA A 52 -2.57 4.76 3.04
CA ALA A 52 -3.95 5.07 2.76
C ALA A 52 -4.93 4.09 3.43
N ALA A 53 -4.61 2.79 3.46
CA ALA A 53 -5.40 1.77 4.14
C ALA A 53 -5.40 1.95 5.67
N LEU A 54 -4.25 2.28 6.27
CA LEU A 54 -4.15 2.63 7.69
C LEU A 54 -5.07 3.82 8.03
N ARG A 55 -5.07 4.88 7.20
CA ARG A 55 -5.97 6.04 7.36
C ARG A 55 -7.45 5.68 7.21
N ALA A 56 -7.76 4.61 6.47
CA ALA A 56 -9.12 4.08 6.35
C ALA A 56 -9.54 3.21 7.55
N GLY A 57 -8.66 3.02 8.55
CA GLY A 57 -8.95 2.26 9.76
C GLY A 57 -8.54 0.78 9.71
N ALA A 58 -7.81 0.35 8.67
CA ALA A 58 -7.28 -1.00 8.61
C ALA A 58 -6.07 -1.18 9.54
N ARG A 59 -5.81 -2.42 9.94
CA ARG A 59 -4.54 -2.91 10.48
C ARG A 59 -3.80 -3.60 9.34
N VAL A 60 -2.68 -3.05 8.91
CA VAL A 60 -1.98 -3.54 7.71
C VAL A 60 -0.75 -4.34 8.10
N ILE A 61 -0.59 -5.53 7.53
CA ILE A 61 0.69 -6.22 7.41
C ILE A 61 1.29 -5.75 6.08
N ALA A 62 2.30 -4.90 6.15
CA ALA A 62 3.02 -4.42 4.97
C ALA A 62 4.27 -5.27 4.77
N ASN A 63 4.36 -5.92 3.61
CA ASN A 63 5.47 -6.79 3.28
C ASN A 63 6.16 -6.33 2.00
N ASP A 64 7.47 -6.13 2.06
CA ASP A 64 8.30 -5.85 0.89
C ASP A 64 9.64 -6.59 0.99
N LEU A 65 10.34 -6.71 -0.15
CA LEU A 65 11.64 -7.38 -0.24
C LEU A 65 12.82 -6.43 0.03
N ALA A 66 12.61 -5.13 -0.06
CA ALA A 66 13.66 -4.12 -0.03
C ALA A 66 13.55 -3.28 1.26
N GLY A 67 14.52 -3.48 2.17
CA GLY A 67 14.58 -2.76 3.44
C GLY A 67 14.77 -1.26 3.28
N GLU A 68 15.42 -0.82 2.18
CA GLU A 68 15.62 0.60 1.89
C GLU A 68 14.31 1.36 1.64
N HIS A 69 13.18 0.69 1.42
CA HIS A 69 11.90 1.38 1.33
C HIS A 69 11.44 1.98 2.67
N LEU A 70 12.10 1.63 3.78
CA LEU A 70 11.92 2.26 5.10
C LEU A 70 12.84 3.46 5.34
N GLU A 71 13.84 3.64 4.48
CA GLU A 71 14.85 4.70 4.57
C GLU A 71 14.46 5.78 3.56
N GLU A 72 14.06 6.96 4.04
CA GLU A 72 13.47 8.06 3.24
C GLU A 72 14.26 8.48 1.98
#